data_AF-A0A388PC39-F1
#
_entry.id   AF-A0A388PC39-F1
#
_cell.length_a   1.000
_cell.length_b   1.000
_cell.length_c   1.000
_cell.angle_alpha   90.00
_cell.angle_beta   90.00
_cell.angle_gamma   90.00
#
_symmetry.space_group_name_H-M   'P 1'
#
loop_
_entity.id
_entity.type
_entity.pdbx_description
1 polymer ?
#
loop_
_entity_poly.entity_id
_entity_poly.type
_entity_poly.pdbx_seq_one_letter_code
_entity_poly.pdbx_strand_id
1 'polypeptide(L)'
;MPRLTPLLLLVSALVQAGDLKLSSIFSDHAVLQAGEANVYGKAQPGSTVEVVYGDVKATATAGANGIFKTTLTGLKPTEAGKDLVFKSGAESHIAKDVIVGEVWVGSGQSNMDWTVGASFTAKESVAKPRDNGIRVFFVQRIPATAPVEDVKGSWKIAGPDTVAGFSAAAYYFASTVRAELKQPVGMIVTSIGGTRAEAWGPAACMMRSRTPRVGRRRKTPPWRHVLPRPRLTRRLRRPGPTART
;
A
#
# COMPACT_ATOMS: atom_id res chain seq x y z
N MET A 1 47.64 -42.15 -42.34
CA MET A 1 46.33 -42.10 -41.62
C MET A 1 46.61 -41.79 -40.16
N PRO A 2 45.79 -41.04 -39.39
CA PRO A 2 44.54 -40.34 -39.71
C PRO A 2 44.59 -38.81 -39.49
N ARG A 3 43.64 -38.08 -40.06
CA ARG A 3 43.40 -36.64 -39.81
C ARG A 3 42.45 -36.51 -38.62
N LEU A 4 42.84 -35.75 -37.59
CA LEU A 4 42.01 -35.43 -36.44
C LEU A 4 41.02 -34.31 -36.84
N THR A 5 39.74 -34.65 -36.99
CA THR A 5 38.64 -33.68 -37.08
C THR A 5 38.26 -33.20 -35.68
N PRO A 6 38.19 -31.88 -35.41
CA PRO A 6 37.68 -31.38 -34.14
C PRO A 6 36.14 -31.50 -34.14
N LEU A 7 35.62 -32.31 -33.22
CA LEU A 7 34.19 -32.41 -32.94
C LEU A 7 33.75 -31.14 -32.19
N LEU A 8 33.09 -30.24 -32.90
CA LEU A 8 32.49 -29.04 -32.32
C LEU A 8 31.24 -29.46 -31.53
N LEU A 9 31.39 -29.61 -30.21
CA LEU A 9 30.25 -29.81 -29.30
C LEU A 9 29.41 -28.53 -29.28
N LEU A 10 28.30 -28.53 -30.02
CA LEU A 10 27.20 -27.57 -29.86
C LEU A 10 26.52 -27.84 -28.52
N VAL A 11 26.99 -27.16 -27.46
CA VAL A 11 26.25 -27.06 -26.20
C VAL A 11 25.07 -26.12 -26.46
N SER A 12 23.92 -26.68 -26.84
CA SER A 12 22.66 -25.94 -26.82
C SER A 12 22.39 -25.52 -25.38
N ALA A 13 22.63 -24.26 -25.06
CA ALA A 13 22.17 -23.67 -23.81
C ALA A 13 20.65 -23.81 -23.79
N LEU A 14 20.14 -24.72 -22.95
CA LEU A 14 18.75 -24.71 -22.53
C LEU A 14 18.54 -23.36 -21.86
N VAL A 15 17.99 -22.39 -22.61
CA VAL A 15 17.48 -21.15 -22.03
C VAL A 15 16.37 -21.59 -21.08
N GLN A 16 16.69 -21.61 -19.80
CA GLN A 16 15.70 -21.83 -18.76
C GLN A 16 14.67 -20.72 -18.91
N ALA A 17 13.43 -21.08 -19.25
CA ALA A 17 12.32 -20.14 -19.33
C ALA A 17 12.22 -19.44 -17.97
N GLY A 18 12.36 -18.12 -17.96
CA GLY A 18 12.20 -17.35 -16.73
C GLY A 18 10.71 -17.16 -16.47
N ASP A 19 10.21 -17.73 -15.36
CA ASP A 19 8.77 -17.73 -15.11
C ASP A 19 8.18 -16.31 -15.09
N LEU A 20 6.99 -16.15 -15.66
CA LEU A 20 6.18 -14.94 -15.51
C LEU A 20 5.86 -14.72 -14.01
N LYS A 21 6.44 -13.67 -13.44
CA LYS A 21 6.30 -13.30 -12.02
C LYS A 21 5.78 -11.87 -11.89
N LEU A 22 4.67 -11.72 -11.20
CA LEU A 22 4.06 -10.41 -10.96
C LEU A 22 4.31 -9.94 -9.53
N SER A 23 4.23 -8.63 -9.33
CA SER A 23 4.17 -8.09 -7.97
C SER A 23 2.88 -8.54 -7.28
N SER A 24 2.97 -8.85 -5.98
CA SER A 24 1.86 -9.35 -5.17
C SER A 24 0.65 -8.38 -5.13
N ILE A 25 0.84 -7.11 -5.50
CA ILE A 25 -0.26 -6.14 -5.63
C ILE A 25 -1.23 -6.48 -6.78
N PHE A 26 -0.76 -7.20 -7.81
CA PHE A 26 -1.57 -7.67 -8.94
C PHE A 26 -2.07 -9.09 -8.63
N SER A 27 -2.92 -9.20 -7.61
CA SER A 27 -3.51 -10.46 -7.12
C SER A 27 -5.02 -10.35 -7.03
N ASP A 28 -5.67 -11.45 -6.64
CA ASP A 28 -7.13 -11.50 -6.48
C ASP A 28 -7.64 -10.34 -5.62
N HIS A 29 -8.78 -9.79 -6.03
CA HIS A 29 -9.42 -8.63 -5.44
C HIS A 29 -8.65 -7.30 -5.56
N ALA A 30 -7.64 -7.21 -6.43
CA ALA A 30 -6.92 -5.95 -6.63
C ALA A 30 -7.83 -4.79 -7.09
N VAL A 31 -7.33 -3.57 -6.87
CA VAL A 31 -7.90 -2.34 -7.40
C VAL A 31 -6.88 -1.69 -8.32
N LEU A 32 -7.28 -1.44 -9.57
CA LEU A 32 -6.50 -0.68 -10.55
C LEU A 32 -6.92 0.79 -10.54
N GLN A 33 -5.97 1.69 -10.80
CA GLN A 33 -6.23 3.12 -10.91
C GLN A 33 -7.10 3.42 -12.14
N ALA A 34 -8.14 4.23 -11.95
CA ALA A 34 -8.96 4.74 -13.04
C ALA A 34 -8.15 5.69 -13.94
N GLY A 35 -8.48 5.71 -15.23
CA GLY A 35 -7.68 6.37 -16.27
C GLY A 35 -6.52 5.48 -16.70
N GLU A 36 -5.38 5.60 -16.02
CA GLU A 36 -4.15 4.89 -16.35
C GLU A 36 -3.65 4.03 -15.18
N ALA A 37 -3.49 2.73 -15.44
CA ALA A 37 -2.90 1.80 -14.46
C ALA A 37 -1.58 1.23 -14.99
N ASN A 38 -0.50 1.51 -14.27
CA ASN A 38 0.79 0.89 -14.51
C ASN A 38 0.77 -0.56 -14.01
N VAL A 39 1.13 -1.49 -14.89
CA VAL A 39 1.28 -2.92 -14.57
C VAL A 39 2.69 -3.36 -14.93
N TYR A 40 3.28 -4.19 -14.08
CA TYR A 40 4.68 -4.56 -14.19
C TYR A 40 4.98 -5.89 -13.51
N GLY A 41 6.11 -6.48 -13.89
CA GLY A 41 6.58 -7.74 -13.35
C GLY A 41 7.88 -8.16 -14.01
N LYS A 42 8.17 -9.45 -13.88
CA LYS A 42 9.29 -10.12 -14.54
C LYS A 42 8.76 -11.19 -15.48
N ALA A 43 9.43 -11.33 -16.61
CA ALA A 43 9.24 -12.40 -17.57
C ALA A 43 10.60 -12.74 -18.21
N GLN A 44 10.65 -13.76 -19.05
CA GLN A 44 11.84 -14.09 -19.81
C GLN A 44 12.36 -12.87 -20.60
N PRO A 45 13.65 -12.52 -20.52
CA PRO A 45 14.21 -11.40 -21.29
C PRO A 45 13.90 -11.50 -22.78
N GLY A 46 13.44 -10.40 -23.38
CA GLY A 46 13.04 -10.33 -24.78
C GLY A 46 11.64 -10.89 -25.09
N SER A 47 10.95 -11.51 -24.13
CA SER A 47 9.58 -12.00 -24.33
C SER A 47 8.57 -10.85 -24.34
N THR A 48 7.50 -11.01 -25.12
CA THR A 48 6.35 -10.11 -25.11
C THR A 48 5.33 -10.57 -24.08
N VAL A 49 4.95 -9.67 -23.19
CA VAL A 49 3.89 -9.84 -22.21
C VAL A 49 2.65 -9.08 -22.68
N GLU A 50 1.54 -9.78 -22.85
CA GLU A 50 0.21 -9.20 -23.07
C GLU A 50 -0.51 -9.09 -21.71
N VAL A 51 -1.11 -7.93 -21.44
CA VAL A 51 -1.96 -7.68 -20.27
C VAL A 51 -3.36 -7.33 -20.75
N VAL A 52 -4.36 -8.01 -20.21
CA VAL A 52 -5.77 -7.87 -20.61
C VAL A 52 -6.63 -7.64 -19.37
N TYR A 53 -7.50 -6.63 -19.42
CA TYR A 53 -8.55 -6.39 -18.44
C TYR A 53 -9.86 -6.04 -19.18
N GLY A 54 -10.74 -7.04 -19.31
CA GLY A 54 -11.92 -6.94 -20.18
C GLY A 54 -11.52 -6.63 -21.63
N ASP A 55 -12.01 -5.50 -22.17
CA ASP A 55 -11.73 -5.06 -23.54
C ASP A 55 -10.43 -4.23 -23.64
N VAL A 56 -9.84 -3.83 -22.51
CA VAL A 56 -8.60 -3.06 -22.47
C VAL A 56 -7.41 -4.00 -22.51
N LYS A 57 -6.46 -3.70 -23.40
CA LYS A 57 -5.24 -4.49 -23.60
C LYS A 57 -4.02 -3.60 -23.70
N ALA A 58 -2.90 -4.10 -23.22
CA ALA A 58 -1.59 -3.48 -23.39
C ALA A 58 -0.52 -4.55 -23.54
N THR A 59 0.59 -4.22 -24.19
CA THR A 59 1.73 -5.13 -24.35
C THR A 59 3.02 -4.46 -23.88
N ALA A 60 3.98 -5.26 -23.42
CA ALA A 60 5.34 -4.82 -23.20
C ALA A 60 6.33 -5.95 -23.52
N THR A 61 7.54 -5.58 -23.90
CA THR A 61 8.66 -6.52 -24.03
C THR A 61 9.49 -6.46 -22.75
N ALA A 62 9.79 -7.62 -22.18
CA ALA A 62 10.69 -7.72 -21.04
C ALA A 62 12.12 -7.32 -21.44
N GLY A 63 12.73 -6.40 -20.69
CA GLY A 63 14.10 -5.96 -20.93
C GLY A 63 15.13 -7.06 -20.67
N ALA A 64 16.41 -6.75 -20.89
CA ALA A 64 17.52 -7.68 -20.62
C ALA A 64 17.59 -8.13 -19.15
N ASN A 65 17.07 -7.32 -18.22
CA ASN A 65 16.92 -7.64 -16.80
C ASN A 65 15.64 -8.43 -16.46
N GLY A 66 14.88 -8.84 -17.48
CA GLY A 66 13.59 -9.55 -17.35
C GLY A 66 12.42 -8.67 -16.92
N ILE A 67 12.63 -7.37 -16.65
CA ILE A 67 11.55 -6.48 -16.20
C ILE A 67 10.71 -6.04 -17.38
N PHE A 68 9.39 -6.16 -17.26
CA PHE A 68 8.44 -5.52 -18.17
C PHE A 68 7.59 -4.51 -17.39
N LYS A 69 7.16 -3.45 -18.08
CA LYS A 69 6.20 -2.47 -17.59
C LYS A 69 5.35 -2.00 -18.76
N THR A 70 4.05 -1.96 -18.57
CA THR A 70 3.10 -1.37 -19.53
C THR A 70 2.01 -0.60 -18.78
N THR A 71 1.21 0.15 -19.53
CA THR A 71 0.12 0.96 -18.97
C THR A 71 -1.18 0.57 -19.66
N LEU A 72 -2.17 0.17 -18.86
CA LEU A 72 -3.55 0.06 -19.32
C LEU A 72 -4.16 1.46 -19.28
N THR A 73 -4.66 1.94 -20.41
CA THR A 73 -5.25 3.28 -20.56
C THR A 73 -6.75 3.20 -20.76
N GLY A 74 -7.46 4.30 -20.43
CA GLY A 74 -8.91 4.39 -20.62
C GLY A 74 -9.73 3.53 -19.65
N LEU A 75 -9.15 3.14 -18.52
CA LEU A 75 -9.86 2.36 -17.50
C LEU A 75 -10.93 3.21 -16.82
N LYS A 76 -12.19 2.77 -16.89
CA LYS A 76 -13.30 3.41 -16.20
C LYS A 76 -13.54 2.75 -14.84
N PRO A 77 -13.95 3.49 -13.79
CA PRO A 77 -14.33 2.90 -12.51
C PRO A 77 -15.36 1.79 -12.66
N THR A 78 -15.19 0.68 -11.94
CA THR A 78 -16.05 -0.52 -12.03
C THR A 78 -16.29 -1.13 -10.67
N GLU A 79 -17.57 -1.38 -10.32
CA GLU A 79 -17.94 -2.04 -9.06
C GLU A 79 -17.90 -3.58 -9.17
N ALA A 80 -18.13 -4.10 -10.38
CA ALA A 80 -18.06 -5.53 -10.67
C ALA A 80 -16.65 -5.89 -11.15
N GLY A 81 -16.01 -6.84 -10.46
CA GLY A 81 -14.67 -7.27 -10.82
C GLY A 81 -14.62 -8.09 -12.09
N LYS A 82 -13.47 -8.00 -12.76
CA LYS A 82 -13.10 -8.80 -13.93
C LYS A 82 -11.73 -9.42 -13.72
N ASP A 83 -11.40 -10.42 -14.51
CA ASP A 83 -10.06 -11.00 -14.49
C ASP A 83 -9.05 -10.04 -15.13
N LEU A 84 -7.93 -9.81 -14.44
CA LEU A 84 -6.73 -9.19 -14.97
C LEU A 84 -5.77 -10.30 -15.37
N VAL A 85 -5.52 -10.43 -16.66
CA VAL A 85 -4.80 -11.56 -17.25
C VAL A 85 -3.47 -11.08 -17.82
N PHE A 86 -2.39 -11.75 -17.43
CA PHE A 86 -1.05 -11.57 -17.98
C PHE A 86 -0.66 -12.82 -18.74
N LYS A 87 -0.14 -12.68 -19.96
CA LYS A 87 0.31 -13.80 -20.80
C LYS A 87 1.69 -13.53 -21.37
N SER A 88 2.56 -14.53 -21.32
CA SER A 88 3.86 -14.52 -22.01
C SER A 88 4.13 -15.89 -22.60
N GLY A 89 4.01 -16.03 -23.92
CA GLY A 89 4.09 -17.33 -24.59
C GLY A 89 3.02 -18.31 -24.06
N ALA A 90 3.47 -19.42 -23.46
CA ALA A 90 2.60 -20.43 -22.86
C ALA A 90 2.25 -20.15 -21.39
N GLU A 91 2.90 -19.18 -20.75
CA GLU A 91 2.66 -18.83 -19.36
C GLU A 91 1.50 -17.86 -19.22
N SER A 92 0.69 -18.03 -18.17
CA SER A 92 -0.38 -17.11 -17.82
C SER A 92 -0.50 -16.92 -16.32
N HIS A 93 -0.75 -15.69 -15.91
CA HIS A 93 -1.15 -15.35 -14.55
C HIS A 93 -2.49 -14.61 -14.58
N ILE A 94 -3.40 -14.97 -13.68
CA ILE A 94 -4.75 -14.39 -13.61
C ILE A 94 -4.99 -13.92 -12.19
N ALA A 95 -5.21 -12.61 -12.04
CA ALA A 95 -5.76 -12.02 -10.83
C ALA A 95 -7.28 -11.87 -11.00
N LYS A 96 -8.05 -12.52 -10.13
CA LYS A 96 -9.51 -12.60 -10.22
C LYS A 96 -10.20 -11.49 -9.47
N ASP A 97 -11.42 -11.16 -9.91
CA ASP A 97 -12.24 -10.12 -9.27
C ASP A 97 -11.47 -8.80 -9.10
N VAL A 98 -10.75 -8.33 -10.12
CA VAL A 98 -10.05 -7.05 -10.08
C VAL A 98 -11.04 -5.94 -10.45
N ILE A 99 -11.05 -4.84 -9.70
CA ILE A 99 -11.90 -3.67 -9.97
C ILE A 99 -11.06 -2.45 -10.34
N VAL A 100 -11.72 -1.40 -10.84
CA VAL A 100 -11.08 -0.12 -11.17
C VAL A 100 -11.67 0.99 -10.32
N GLY A 101 -10.82 1.85 -9.77
CA GLY A 101 -11.23 3.01 -8.97
C GLY A 101 -10.02 3.86 -8.56
N GLU A 102 -10.10 4.49 -7.41
CA GLU A 102 -8.99 5.27 -6.85
C GLU A 102 -8.03 4.38 -6.06
N VAL A 103 -6.73 4.56 -6.24
CA VAL A 103 -5.69 3.79 -5.51
C VAL A 103 -4.82 4.74 -4.69
N TRP A 104 -4.75 4.49 -3.39
CA TRP A 104 -4.02 5.32 -2.44
C TRP A 104 -3.03 4.50 -1.63
N VAL A 105 -1.92 5.12 -1.24
CA VAL A 105 -0.90 4.50 -0.38
C VAL A 105 -0.96 5.13 1.01
N GLY A 106 -1.18 4.30 2.03
CA GLY A 106 -1.10 4.67 3.43
C GLY A 106 0.18 4.13 4.06
N SER A 107 1.11 5.03 4.43
CA SER A 107 2.40 4.64 5.01
C SER A 107 2.68 5.38 6.32
N GLY A 108 3.78 5.00 6.99
CA GLY A 108 4.26 5.61 8.22
C GLY A 108 4.33 4.64 9.38
N GLN A 109 4.10 5.15 10.59
CA GLN A 109 4.30 4.41 11.85
C GLN A 109 2.97 4.02 12.54
N SER A 110 3.01 3.86 13.87
CA SER A 110 1.94 3.30 14.71
C SER A 110 0.55 3.91 14.51
N ASN A 111 0.43 5.18 14.12
CA ASN A 111 -0.87 5.80 13.91
C ASN A 111 -1.52 5.40 12.57
N MET A 112 -0.71 5.19 11.52
CA MET A 112 -1.20 4.53 10.30
C MET A 112 -1.43 3.04 10.56
N ASP A 113 -0.66 2.46 11.48
CA ASP A 113 -0.76 1.04 11.85
C ASP A 113 -1.94 0.69 12.78
N TRP A 114 -2.52 1.71 13.42
CA TRP A 114 -3.58 1.55 14.40
C TRP A 114 -4.83 0.98 13.75
N THR A 115 -5.38 -0.08 14.32
CA THR A 115 -6.49 -0.81 13.69
C THR A 115 -7.86 -0.24 14.05
N VAL A 116 -8.86 -0.49 13.19
CA VAL A 116 -10.26 -0.17 13.49
C VAL A 116 -10.74 -0.89 14.75
N GLY A 117 -10.35 -2.15 14.94
CA GLY A 117 -10.74 -2.93 16.13
C GLY A 117 -10.22 -2.33 17.45
N ALA A 118 -9.17 -1.53 17.40
CA ALA A 118 -8.61 -0.79 18.53
C ALA A 118 -9.11 0.67 18.62
N SER A 119 -10.04 1.10 17.75
CA SER A 119 -10.61 2.45 17.79
C SER A 119 -11.92 2.50 18.57
N PHE A 120 -12.31 3.70 19.02
CA PHE A 120 -13.58 3.91 19.74
C PHE A 120 -14.82 3.61 18.88
N THR A 121 -14.65 3.61 17.56
CA THR A 121 -15.69 3.39 16.54
C THR A 121 -15.75 1.94 16.05
N ALA A 122 -14.99 1.01 16.65
CA ALA A 122 -14.91 -0.39 16.21
C ALA A 122 -16.28 -1.06 16.02
N LYS A 123 -17.17 -0.92 17.01
CA LYS A 123 -18.51 -1.54 16.97
C LYS A 123 -19.35 -1.06 15.80
N GLU A 124 -19.33 0.24 15.52
CA GLU A 124 -20.08 0.83 14.40
C GLU A 124 -19.52 0.35 13.06
N SER A 125 -18.20 0.42 12.89
CA SER A 125 -17.52 0.06 11.63
C SER A 125 -17.65 -1.43 11.29
N VAL A 126 -17.58 -2.31 12.30
CA VAL A 126 -17.75 -3.76 12.11
C VAL A 126 -19.20 -4.13 11.82
N ALA A 127 -20.18 -3.36 12.31
CA ALA A 127 -21.59 -3.61 12.03
C ALA A 127 -22.02 -3.20 10.60
N LYS A 128 -21.18 -2.46 9.87
CA LYS A 128 -21.50 -2.04 8.49
C LYS A 128 -21.55 -3.25 7.56
N PRO A 129 -22.50 -3.28 6.61
CA PRO A 129 -22.54 -4.35 5.61
C PRO A 129 -21.26 -4.36 4.79
N ARG A 130 -20.99 -5.51 4.16
CA ARG A 130 -19.86 -5.66 3.24
C ARG A 130 -19.96 -4.63 2.11
N ASP A 131 -18.84 -3.96 1.83
CA ASP A 131 -18.69 -3.03 0.73
C ASP A 131 -17.58 -3.52 -0.21
N ASN A 132 -17.99 -4.10 -1.34
CA ASN A 132 -17.08 -4.70 -2.31
C ASN A 132 -16.15 -3.70 -3.00
N GLY A 133 -16.48 -2.40 -2.96
CA GLY A 133 -15.69 -1.34 -3.57
C GLY A 133 -14.69 -0.69 -2.64
N ILE A 134 -14.60 -1.09 -1.36
CA ILE A 134 -13.47 -0.72 -0.49
C ILE A 134 -12.59 -1.96 -0.31
N ARG A 135 -11.32 -1.85 -0.73
CA ARG A 135 -10.37 -2.96 -0.63
C ARG A 135 -9.05 -2.47 -0.07
N VAL A 136 -8.44 -3.27 0.80
CA VAL A 136 -7.18 -2.93 1.46
C VAL A 136 -6.15 -4.02 1.19
N PHE A 137 -5.03 -3.64 0.57
CA PHE A 137 -3.83 -4.46 0.48
C PHE A 137 -2.95 -4.19 1.69
N PHE A 138 -2.84 -5.19 2.57
CA PHE A 138 -1.95 -5.09 3.71
C PHE A 138 -0.56 -5.64 3.34
N VAL A 139 0.44 -4.76 3.35
CA VAL A 139 1.84 -5.16 3.18
C VAL A 139 2.36 -5.73 4.50
N GLN A 140 2.88 -6.95 4.44
CA GLN A 140 3.51 -7.60 5.58
C GLN A 140 4.70 -6.75 6.05
N ARG A 141 4.74 -6.50 7.36
CA ARG A 141 5.73 -5.62 8.00
C ARG A 141 7.09 -6.30 8.12
N ILE A 142 7.76 -6.47 6.98
CA ILE A 142 9.11 -7.03 6.89
C ILE A 142 10.07 -5.85 6.67
N PRO A 143 10.86 -5.45 7.68
CA PRO A 143 11.83 -4.38 7.49
C PRO A 143 12.89 -4.77 6.45
N ALA A 144 13.23 -3.84 5.58
CA ALA A 144 14.31 -3.99 4.62
C ALA A 144 15.21 -2.75 4.64
N THR A 145 16.52 -2.96 4.56
CA THR A 145 17.52 -1.88 4.52
C THR A 145 17.80 -1.37 3.11
N ALA A 146 17.27 -2.06 2.10
CA ALA A 146 17.33 -1.70 0.70
C ALA A 146 15.94 -1.90 0.06
N PRO A 147 15.64 -1.22 -1.07
CA PRO A 147 14.42 -1.48 -1.82
C PRO A 147 14.33 -2.96 -2.20
N VAL A 148 13.16 -3.55 -1.97
CA VAL A 148 12.83 -4.91 -2.39
C VAL A 148 12.07 -4.87 -3.71
N GLU A 149 12.20 -5.92 -4.52
CA GLU A 149 11.54 -6.00 -5.82
C GLU A 149 10.04 -6.30 -5.71
N ASP A 150 9.62 -7.01 -4.66
CA ASP A 150 8.21 -7.29 -4.36
C ASP A 150 7.96 -7.26 -2.85
N VAL A 151 6.70 -7.07 -2.50
CA VAL A 151 6.21 -7.05 -1.11
C VAL A 151 5.28 -8.23 -0.88
N LYS A 152 5.23 -8.77 0.34
CA LYS A 152 4.25 -9.81 0.68
C LYS A 152 2.96 -9.16 1.18
N GLY A 153 1.81 -9.62 0.72
CA GLY A 153 0.52 -9.09 1.15
C GLY A 153 -0.64 -9.75 0.43
N SER A 154 -1.86 -9.34 0.79
CA SER A 154 -3.08 -9.73 0.08
C SER A 154 -4.12 -8.64 0.18
N TRP A 155 -4.96 -8.53 -0.85
CA TRP A 155 -6.14 -7.68 -0.82
C TRP A 155 -7.23 -8.30 0.06
N LYS A 156 -7.92 -7.44 0.81
CA LYS A 156 -9.09 -7.79 1.61
C LYS A 156 -10.21 -6.81 1.33
N ILE A 157 -11.40 -7.35 1.07
CA ILE A 157 -12.62 -6.58 0.88
C ILE A 157 -13.11 -6.11 2.25
N ALA A 158 -13.60 -4.87 2.34
CA ALA A 158 -14.20 -4.34 3.55
C ALA A 158 -15.52 -5.04 3.88
N GLY A 159 -15.59 -5.67 5.04
CA GLY A 159 -16.81 -6.22 5.61
C GLY A 159 -16.68 -6.50 7.10
N PRO A 160 -17.77 -6.99 7.74
CA PRO A 160 -17.80 -7.27 9.18
C PRO A 160 -16.67 -8.18 9.67
N ASP A 161 -16.21 -9.09 8.82
CA ASP A 161 -15.17 -10.08 9.09
C ASP A 161 -13.72 -9.56 8.89
N THR A 162 -13.54 -8.41 8.23
CA THR A 162 -12.20 -7.91 7.85
C THR A 162 -11.88 -6.54 8.43
N VAL A 163 -12.87 -5.65 8.55
CA VAL A 163 -12.68 -4.22 8.86
C VAL A 163 -11.96 -4.02 10.19
N ALA A 164 -12.22 -4.85 11.20
CA ALA A 164 -11.56 -4.76 12.50
C ALA A 164 -10.02 -4.83 12.41
N GLY A 165 -9.48 -5.55 11.42
CA GLY A 165 -8.04 -5.69 11.19
C GLY A 165 -7.42 -4.60 10.32
N PHE A 166 -8.23 -3.74 9.68
CA PHE A 166 -7.71 -2.69 8.81
C PHE A 166 -7.12 -1.54 9.62
N SER A 167 -6.17 -0.82 9.02
CA SER A 167 -5.77 0.51 9.50
C SER A 167 -7.00 1.41 9.59
N ALA A 168 -7.23 1.98 10.77
CA ALA A 168 -8.33 2.90 11.02
C ALA A 168 -8.24 4.12 10.11
N ALA A 169 -7.05 4.73 10.01
CA ALA A 169 -6.83 5.89 9.15
C ALA A 169 -7.13 5.56 7.68
N ALA A 170 -6.60 4.45 7.18
CA ALA A 170 -6.82 4.04 5.79
C ALA A 170 -8.30 3.71 5.50
N TYR A 171 -8.96 2.97 6.38
CA TYR A 171 -10.35 2.57 6.20
C TYR A 171 -11.31 3.76 6.21
N TYR A 172 -11.18 4.69 7.17
CA TYR A 172 -12.04 5.87 7.23
C TYR A 172 -11.78 6.83 6.08
N PHE A 173 -10.52 7.01 5.69
CA PHE A 173 -10.19 7.76 4.48
C PHE A 173 -10.87 7.17 3.24
N ALA A 174 -10.71 5.86 3.00
CA ALA A 174 -11.32 5.19 1.86
C ALA A 174 -12.84 5.27 1.88
N SER A 175 -13.45 5.12 3.06
CA SER A 175 -14.91 5.24 3.25
C SER A 175 -15.41 6.64 2.87
N THR A 176 -14.70 7.69 3.31
CA THR A 176 -15.05 9.08 2.96
C THR A 176 -14.86 9.33 1.47
N VAL A 177 -13.72 8.96 0.89
CA VAL A 177 -13.46 9.15 -0.55
C VAL A 177 -14.49 8.42 -1.40
N ARG A 178 -14.82 7.18 -1.07
CA ARG A 178 -15.88 6.42 -1.76
C ARG A 178 -17.24 7.09 -1.63
N ALA A 179 -17.58 7.60 -0.46
CA ALA A 179 -18.85 8.30 -0.23
C ALA A 179 -18.95 9.59 -1.06
N GLU A 180 -17.84 10.33 -1.24
CA GLU A 180 -17.81 11.57 -2.01
C GLU A 180 -17.77 11.30 -3.53
N LEU A 181 -16.84 10.45 -3.98
CA LEU A 181 -16.60 10.21 -5.40
C LEU A 181 -17.56 9.20 -6.02
N LYS A 182 -18.24 8.39 -5.19
CA LYS A 182 -19.10 7.27 -5.63
C LYS A 182 -18.35 6.28 -6.54
N GLN A 183 -17.09 6.02 -6.21
CA GLN A 183 -16.20 5.12 -6.94
C GLN A 183 -15.53 4.12 -5.99
N PRO A 184 -15.03 2.98 -6.48
CA PRO A 184 -14.22 2.09 -5.68
C PRO A 184 -12.92 2.74 -5.21
N VAL A 185 -12.43 2.30 -4.05
CA VAL A 185 -11.20 2.79 -3.43
C VAL A 185 -10.37 1.61 -2.94
N GLY A 186 -9.14 1.53 -3.46
CA GLY A 186 -8.09 0.64 -3.01
C GLY A 186 -7.09 1.36 -2.11
N MET A 187 -6.83 0.81 -0.93
CA MET A 187 -5.75 1.27 -0.04
C MET A 187 -4.61 0.26 -0.06
N ILE A 188 -3.40 0.71 -0.34
CA ILE A 188 -2.17 -0.06 -0.12
C ILE A 188 -1.54 0.44 1.18
N VAL A 189 -1.54 -0.39 2.22
CA VAL A 189 -1.06 -0.02 3.55
C VAL A 189 0.32 -0.61 3.80
N THR A 190 1.31 0.26 3.93
CA THR A 190 2.74 -0.08 4.08
C THR A 190 3.31 0.31 5.44
N SER A 191 2.48 0.55 6.47
CA SER A 191 2.93 1.06 7.77
C SER A 191 3.70 0.05 8.62
N ILE A 192 4.70 0.54 9.36
CA ILE A 192 5.45 -0.24 10.36
C ILE A 192 5.54 0.56 11.66
N GLY A 193 4.86 0.09 12.71
CA GLY A 193 4.90 0.73 14.03
C GLY A 193 6.31 0.84 14.63
N GLY A 194 6.59 1.95 15.31
CA GLY A 194 7.85 2.15 16.06
C GLY A 194 9.06 2.57 15.22
N THR A 195 8.93 2.72 13.89
CA THR A 195 10.00 3.24 13.04
C THR A 195 10.18 4.75 13.19
N ARG A 196 11.42 5.22 13.22
CA ARG A 196 11.74 6.65 13.14
C ARG A 196 11.72 7.14 11.70
N ALA A 197 11.63 8.45 11.49
CA ALA A 197 11.58 9.04 10.15
C ALA A 197 12.81 8.69 9.30
N GLU A 198 13.99 8.55 9.93
CA GLU A 198 15.24 8.24 9.23
C GLU A 198 15.25 6.85 8.60
N ALA A 199 14.40 5.93 9.08
CA ALA A 199 14.25 4.60 8.49
C ALA A 199 13.52 4.62 7.13
N TRP A 200 12.87 5.73 6.78
CA TRP A 200 12.10 5.92 5.54
C TRP A 200 12.82 6.82 4.53
N GLY A 201 13.96 7.40 4.92
CA GLY A 201 14.77 8.25 4.06
C GLY A 201 15.81 7.45 3.25
N PRO A 202 16.39 8.05 2.21
CA PRO A 202 17.51 7.45 1.49
C PRO A 202 18.67 7.11 2.44
N ALA A 203 19.31 5.95 2.28
CA ALA A 203 20.44 5.54 3.12
C ALA A 203 21.59 6.57 3.15
N ALA A 204 21.78 7.31 2.05
CA ALA A 204 22.74 8.41 1.95
C ALA A 204 22.50 9.53 2.98
N CYS A 205 21.25 9.78 3.39
CA CYS A 205 20.90 10.77 4.40
C CYS A 205 21.30 10.32 5.81
N MET A 206 21.38 9.02 6.08
CA MET A 206 21.76 8.46 7.38
C MET A 206 23.29 8.44 7.59
N MET A 207 24.07 8.19 6.53
CA MET A 207 25.54 8.08 6.62
C MET A 207 26.25 9.41 6.89
N ARG A 208 25.55 10.54 6.73
CA ARG A 208 26.14 11.88 6.91
C ARG A 208 26.17 12.33 8.37
N SER A 209 25.51 11.62 9.29
CA SER A 209 25.59 11.88 10.73
C SER A 209 26.56 10.91 11.43
N ARG A 210 27.86 10.96 11.08
CA ARG A 210 28.89 10.59 12.06
C ARG A 210 29.10 11.78 12.99
N THR A 211 28.12 12.02 13.85
CA THR A 211 28.31 12.91 14.99
C THR A 211 29.41 12.29 15.87
N PRO A 212 30.47 13.02 16.25
CA PRO A 212 31.42 12.52 17.23
C PRO A 212 30.66 12.07 18.47
N ARG A 213 31.06 10.96 19.11
CA ARG A 213 30.52 10.58 20.42
C ARG A 213 30.70 11.76 21.38
N VAL A 214 29.64 12.52 21.62
CA VAL A 214 29.59 13.46 22.74
C VAL A 214 29.33 12.64 23.98
N GLY A 215 30.40 12.08 24.54
CA GLY A 215 30.42 11.67 25.93
C GLY A 215 30.24 12.92 26.78
N ARG A 216 29.02 13.16 27.27
CA ARG A 216 28.71 13.78 28.57
C ARG A 216 27.19 13.82 28.73
N ARG A 217 26.69 13.03 29.69
CA ARG A 217 25.35 13.24 30.26
C ARG A 217 25.29 14.68 30.78
N ARG A 218 24.62 15.59 30.07
CA ARG A 218 24.14 16.83 30.68
C ARG A 218 22.91 16.46 31.50
N LYS A 219 23.03 16.59 32.83
CA LYS A 219 21.91 16.53 33.76
C LYS A 219 20.86 17.57 33.30
N THR A 220 19.64 17.13 33.04
CA THR A 220 18.48 18.00 32.85
C THR A 220 18.22 18.78 34.14
N PRO A 221 18.07 20.13 34.12
CA PRO A 221 17.56 20.86 35.27
C PRO A 221 16.04 20.65 35.40
N PRO A 222 15.47 20.63 36.62
CA PRO A 222 14.05 20.40 36.82
C PRO A 222 13.28 21.69 36.54
N TRP A 223 12.56 21.76 35.43
CA TRP A 223 11.63 22.85 35.17
C TRP A 223 10.33 22.64 35.97
N ARG A 224 10.28 23.21 37.18
CA ARG A 224 9.02 23.69 37.77
C ARG A 224 8.76 25.08 37.22
N HIS A 225 7.73 25.23 36.39
CA HIS A 225 7.07 26.53 36.25
C HIS A 225 5.61 26.40 36.65
N VAL A 226 5.32 27.06 37.77
CA VAL A 226 4.02 27.44 38.29
C VAL A 226 3.35 28.33 37.26
N LEU A 227 2.20 27.92 36.73
CA LEU A 227 1.26 28.85 36.09
C LEU A 227 0.39 29.45 37.20
N PRO A 228 0.32 30.79 37.36
CA PRO A 228 -0.71 31.38 38.20
C PRO A 228 -2.07 31.23 37.49
N ARG A 229 -3.01 30.52 38.13
CA ARG A 229 -4.41 30.47 37.68
C ARG A 229 -5.02 31.86 37.84
N PRO A 230 -5.62 32.48 36.80
CA PRO A 230 -6.46 33.65 37.02
C PRO A 230 -7.74 33.23 37.76
N ARG A 231 -7.94 33.76 38.97
CA ARG A 231 -9.20 33.66 39.71
C ARG A 231 -10.25 34.52 39.01
N LEU A 232 -11.13 33.90 38.22
CA LEU A 232 -12.40 34.51 37.83
C LEU A 232 -13.39 34.37 38.98
N THR A 233 -13.35 35.30 39.94
CA THR A 233 -14.46 35.52 40.87
C THR A 233 -15.47 36.47 40.22
N ARG A 234 -16.40 35.94 39.43
CA ARG A 234 -17.61 36.69 39.05
C ARG A 234 -18.65 36.45 40.13
N ARG A 235 -18.80 37.43 41.03
CA ARG A 235 -19.89 37.50 42.01
C ARG A 235 -21.23 37.36 41.29
N LEU A 236 -21.99 36.33 41.64
CA LEU A 236 -23.43 36.26 41.43
C LEU A 236 -24.08 37.40 42.24
N ARG A 237 -24.59 38.43 41.56
CA ARG A 237 -25.60 39.31 42.14
C ARG A 237 -26.93 38.57 42.07
N ARG A 238 -27.48 38.21 43.24
CA ARG A 238 -28.88 37.80 43.39
C ARG A 238 -29.78 39.03 43.13
N PRO A 239 -30.87 38.92 42.36
CA PRO A 239 -31.98 39.87 42.46
C PRO A 239 -32.78 39.57 43.74
N GLY A 240 -32.99 40.60 44.56
CA GLY A 240 -33.98 40.56 45.65
C GLY A 240 -35.40 40.75 45.11
N PRO A 241 -36.43 40.45 45.90
CA PRO A 241 -37.81 40.35 45.43
C PRO A 241 -38.47 41.72 45.34
N THR A 242 -39.21 41.96 44.25
CA THR A 242 -40.22 43.02 44.21
C THR A 242 -41.56 42.39 43.84
N ALA A 243 -42.56 42.78 44.63
CA ALA A 243 -43.86 42.17 44.75
C ALA A 243 -44.82 42.52 43.61
N ARG A 244 -45.90 41.73 43.56
CA ARG A 244 -47.12 41.83 42.75
C ARG A 244 -47.73 43.24 42.69
N THR A 245 -48.32 43.55 41.54
CA THR A 245 -49.78 43.69 41.34
C THR A 245 -50.09 43.42 39.88
#